data_AF-A0A6G8NI10-F1
#
_entry.id   AF-A0A6G8NI10-F1
#
_cell.length_a   1.000
_cell.length_b   1.000
_cell.length_c   1.000
_cell.angle_alpha   90.00
_cell.angle_beta   90.00
_cell.angle_gamma   90.00
#
_symmetry.space_group_name_H-M   'P 1'
#
loop_
_entity.id
_entity.type
_entity.pdbx_description
1 polymer ?
#
loop_
_entity_poly.entity_id
_entity_poly.type
_entity_poly.pdbx_seq_one_letter_code
_entity_poly.pdbx_strand_id
1 'polypeptide(L)'
;MASFFGAIQNWFKGDFYGRHLGLILQEVGTRRPEAVTSFVSDVFGIPRRTLRNARFQAEYSFVGQRGWRRADLAIFIEDEDEPVILVEIKYHDKPLPETNLKPAQLADYKTWREADSSKRHVLLLTRELYRADGIEVRRWDALTHHLRRYSERSQSDLVDMLVSYLEEEGNAMQKIDGHALTRYLKRFVCDRTSGANNFSGPIEFSNLLKNMQLISGFFHGHFKAAWKNAGEKGEGDNGARKVATIDFRVFPRVKPATRGGLLVDDEGMIVVDRMNGGQILVFARHSLGGGSKWLRVNYGILLDISPGDRNTNPPKTYLFAEILGPGLMVVEKRVWIQRPVNYASVTDDADRTSGKIESKLNSIILDAIDQTLTAELISVPKQKTAISMLRDSLASGEQPLFSPASSV
;
A
#
# COMPACT_ATOMS: atom_id res chain seq x y z
N MET A 1 -3.30 35.32 -16.49
CA MET A 1 -3.30 33.87 -16.78
C MET A 1 -2.20 33.22 -15.95
N ALA A 2 -2.55 32.51 -14.88
CA ALA A 2 -1.57 31.70 -14.15
C ALA A 2 -1.34 30.40 -14.95
N SER A 3 -0.08 30.03 -15.20
CA SER A 3 0.22 28.79 -15.92
C SER A 3 -0.18 27.57 -15.07
N PHE A 4 -0.66 26.50 -15.73
CA PHE A 4 -0.99 25.22 -15.08
C PHE A 4 0.13 24.73 -14.15
N PHE A 5 1.40 24.86 -14.56
CA PHE A 5 2.56 24.50 -13.75
C PHE A 5 2.79 25.44 -12.54
N GLY A 6 2.45 26.73 -12.65
CA GLY A 6 2.48 27.67 -11.52
C GLY A 6 1.39 27.39 -10.49
N ALA A 7 0.24 26.85 -10.90
CA ALA A 7 -0.79 26.36 -9.99
C ALA A 7 -0.33 25.08 -9.27
N ILE A 8 0.25 24.12 -10.00
CA ILE A 8 0.81 22.87 -9.43
C ILE A 8 1.89 23.15 -8.36
N GLN A 9 2.81 24.09 -8.57
CA GLN A 9 3.84 24.41 -7.57
C GLN A 9 3.27 24.98 -6.26
N ASN A 10 2.14 25.68 -6.32
CA ASN A 10 1.46 26.18 -5.11
C ASN A 10 0.60 25.09 -4.45
N TRP A 11 0.09 24.13 -5.24
CA TRP A 11 -0.69 22.98 -4.78
C TRP A 11 0.12 22.02 -3.90
N PHE A 12 1.40 21.81 -4.20
CA PHE A 12 2.29 20.99 -3.36
C PHE A 12 2.79 21.69 -2.10
N LYS A 13 2.57 23.00 -1.95
CA LYS A 13 2.87 23.76 -0.73
C LYS A 13 1.70 23.83 0.25
N GLY A 14 0.47 23.53 -0.19
CA GLY A 14 -0.74 23.56 0.61
C GLY A 14 -1.19 22.16 1.02
N ASP A 15 -1.65 22.00 2.26
CA ASP A 15 -2.13 20.74 2.89
C ASP A 15 -3.38 20.09 2.23
N PHE A 16 -3.59 20.18 0.91
CA PHE A 16 -4.82 19.80 0.20
C PHE A 16 -4.64 18.57 -0.72
N TYR A 17 -4.26 17.42 -0.16
CA TYR A 17 -3.60 16.34 -0.92
C TYR A 17 -4.47 15.56 -1.95
N GLY A 18 -5.76 15.30 -1.70
CA GLY A 18 -6.61 14.50 -2.63
C GLY A 18 -7.20 15.28 -3.82
N ARG A 19 -7.59 16.54 -3.59
CA ARG A 19 -8.27 17.40 -4.57
C ARG A 19 -7.39 17.75 -5.78
N HIS A 20 -6.09 17.91 -5.56
CA HIS A 20 -5.13 18.17 -6.64
C HIS A 20 -5.03 16.99 -7.61
N LEU A 21 -5.19 15.75 -7.12
CA LEU A 21 -5.20 14.59 -8.02
C LEU A 21 -6.42 14.59 -8.94
N GLY A 22 -7.59 15.06 -8.46
CA GLY A 22 -8.76 15.28 -9.32
C GLY A 22 -8.49 16.30 -10.42
N LEU A 23 -7.84 17.42 -10.10
CA LEU A 23 -7.43 18.45 -11.07
C LEU A 23 -6.39 17.93 -12.07
N ILE A 24 -5.39 17.16 -11.61
CA ILE A 24 -4.39 16.55 -12.49
C ILE A 24 -5.06 15.53 -13.42
N LEU A 25 -5.97 14.70 -12.91
CA LEU A 25 -6.72 13.73 -13.72
C LEU A 25 -7.64 14.41 -14.73
N GLN A 26 -8.24 15.56 -14.40
CA GLN A 26 -8.97 16.37 -15.38
C GLN A 26 -8.04 16.81 -16.51
N GLU A 27 -6.84 17.33 -16.19
CA GLU A 27 -5.91 17.79 -17.21
C GLU A 27 -5.41 16.62 -18.07
N VAL A 28 -5.09 15.47 -17.46
CA VAL A 28 -4.73 14.24 -18.17
C VAL A 28 -5.87 13.82 -19.09
N GLY A 29 -7.11 13.78 -18.60
CA GLY A 29 -8.29 13.44 -19.40
C GLY A 29 -8.55 14.44 -20.53
N THR A 30 -8.24 15.73 -20.33
CA THR A 30 -8.41 16.77 -21.36
C THR A 30 -7.37 16.64 -22.47
N ARG A 31 -6.09 16.43 -22.11
CA ARG A 31 -4.99 16.36 -23.09
C ARG A 31 -4.83 14.98 -23.71
N ARG A 32 -5.13 13.93 -22.96
CA ARG A 32 -4.94 12.51 -23.30
C ARG A 32 -6.14 11.69 -22.78
N PRO A 33 -7.34 11.91 -23.35
CA PRO A 33 -8.58 11.29 -22.87
C PRO A 33 -8.47 9.76 -22.78
N GLU A 34 -7.84 9.11 -23.77
CA GLU A 34 -7.67 7.65 -23.81
C GLU A 34 -7.02 7.07 -22.54
N ALA A 35 -6.11 7.81 -21.88
CA ALA A 35 -5.44 7.36 -20.67
C ALA A 35 -6.40 7.20 -19.47
N VAL A 36 -7.44 8.02 -19.40
CA VAL A 36 -8.46 7.95 -18.34
C VAL A 36 -9.68 7.15 -18.78
N THR A 37 -10.14 7.35 -20.03
CA THR A 37 -11.34 6.68 -20.55
C THR A 37 -11.15 5.17 -20.69
N SER A 38 -9.96 4.71 -21.08
CA SER A 38 -9.70 3.26 -21.17
C SER A 38 -9.64 2.61 -19.79
N PHE A 39 -9.13 3.30 -18.77
CA PHE A 39 -9.18 2.80 -17.39
C PHE A 39 -10.61 2.62 -16.90
N VAL A 40 -11.45 3.67 -17.01
CA VAL A 40 -12.84 3.59 -16.55
C VAL A 40 -13.69 2.64 -17.41
N SER A 41 -13.37 2.51 -18.70
CA SER A 41 -13.94 1.50 -19.59
C SER A 41 -13.67 0.08 -19.07
N ASP A 42 -12.41 -0.22 -18.73
CA ASP A 42 -12.02 -1.53 -18.21
C ASP A 42 -12.64 -1.79 -16.82
N VAL A 43 -12.75 -0.76 -15.97
CA VAL A 43 -13.32 -0.86 -14.62
C VAL A 43 -14.83 -1.11 -14.63
N PHE A 44 -15.60 -0.40 -15.46
CA PHE A 44 -17.06 -0.47 -15.48
C PHE A 44 -17.65 -1.32 -16.61
N GLY A 45 -16.81 -1.84 -17.52
CA GLY A 45 -17.28 -2.57 -18.70
C GLY A 45 -17.98 -1.68 -19.73
N ILE A 46 -17.77 -0.36 -19.69
CA ILE A 46 -18.35 0.59 -20.64
C ILE A 46 -17.58 0.48 -21.96
N PRO A 47 -18.22 0.27 -23.12
CA PRO A 47 -17.49 0.21 -24.40
C PRO A 47 -16.69 1.48 -24.66
N ARG A 48 -15.40 1.36 -25.03
CA ARG A 48 -14.50 2.52 -25.27
C ARG A 48 -15.08 3.54 -26.25
N ARG A 49 -15.81 3.07 -27.27
CA ARG A 49 -16.48 3.94 -28.26
C ARG A 49 -17.44 4.94 -27.62
N THR A 50 -18.09 4.56 -26.52
CA THR A 50 -19.05 5.39 -25.78
C THR A 50 -18.35 6.53 -25.04
N LEU A 51 -17.07 6.36 -24.69
CA LEU A 51 -16.27 7.37 -23.98
C LEU A 51 -15.37 8.19 -24.90
N ARG A 52 -15.53 8.08 -26.23
CA ARG A 52 -14.61 8.70 -27.20
C ARG A 52 -14.54 10.22 -27.07
N ASN A 53 -15.68 10.85 -26.76
CA ASN A 53 -15.82 12.30 -26.59
C ASN A 53 -16.05 12.65 -25.12
N ALA A 54 -15.44 11.91 -24.19
CA ALA A 54 -15.63 12.17 -22.77
C ALA A 54 -15.09 13.55 -22.36
N ARG A 55 -15.87 14.29 -21.58
CA ARG A 55 -15.45 15.54 -20.94
C ARG A 55 -15.18 15.29 -19.47
N PHE A 56 -14.16 15.95 -18.94
CA PHE A 56 -13.72 15.81 -17.56
C PHE A 56 -13.91 17.12 -16.80
N GLN A 57 -14.44 17.03 -15.58
CA GLN A 57 -14.62 18.20 -14.72
C GLN A 57 -14.30 17.84 -13.27
N ALA A 58 -13.24 18.42 -12.74
CA ALA A 58 -12.93 18.37 -11.33
C ALA A 58 -13.90 19.23 -10.53
N GLU A 59 -14.08 18.90 -9.25
CA GLU A 59 -14.91 19.68 -8.33
C GLU A 59 -16.38 19.83 -8.77
N TYR A 60 -16.92 18.83 -9.48
CA TYR A 60 -18.30 18.87 -9.97
C TYR A 60 -19.31 18.83 -8.82
N SER A 61 -20.33 19.68 -8.89
CA SER A 61 -21.41 19.71 -7.93
C SER A 61 -22.57 18.80 -8.34
N PHE A 62 -22.99 17.92 -7.43
CA PHE A 62 -24.09 16.98 -7.65
C PHE A 62 -25.04 16.95 -6.45
N VAL A 63 -26.26 16.47 -6.66
CA VAL A 63 -27.26 16.30 -5.59
C VAL A 63 -27.05 14.95 -4.90
N GLY A 64 -26.61 14.98 -3.65
CA GLY A 64 -26.49 13.82 -2.77
C GLY A 64 -27.74 13.60 -1.92
N GLN A 65 -27.62 12.72 -0.91
CA GLN A 65 -28.75 12.35 -0.04
C GLN A 65 -29.29 13.53 0.76
N ARG A 66 -28.40 14.41 1.25
CA ARG A 66 -28.78 15.57 2.07
C ARG A 66 -28.42 16.88 1.37
N GLY A 67 -28.71 16.98 0.08
CA GLY A 67 -28.49 18.18 -0.74
C GLY A 67 -27.18 18.18 -1.53
N TRP A 68 -26.78 19.37 -1.99
CA TRP A 68 -25.63 19.54 -2.87
C TRP A 68 -24.31 19.10 -2.24
N ARG A 69 -23.50 18.42 -3.04
CA ARG A 69 -22.18 17.89 -2.72
C ARG A 69 -21.21 18.19 -3.85
N ARG A 70 -19.93 17.90 -3.61
CA ARG A 70 -18.85 18.08 -4.57
C ARG A 70 -18.07 16.78 -4.73
N ALA A 71 -17.93 16.34 -5.97
CA ALA A 71 -17.08 15.22 -6.35
C ALA A 71 -15.68 15.69 -6.75
N ASP A 72 -14.67 14.83 -6.58
CA ASP A 72 -13.29 15.18 -6.96
C ASP A 72 -13.13 15.26 -8.48
N LEU A 73 -13.78 14.35 -9.22
CA LEU A 73 -13.84 14.35 -10.68
C LEU A 73 -15.17 13.78 -11.18
N ALA A 74 -15.72 14.41 -12.23
CA ALA A 74 -16.86 13.93 -12.98
C ALA A 74 -16.48 13.70 -14.45
N ILE A 75 -17.04 12.65 -15.05
CA ILE A 75 -16.84 12.29 -16.45
C ILE A 75 -18.20 12.28 -17.15
N PHE A 76 -18.30 13.06 -18.22
CA PHE A 76 -19.48 13.21 -19.05
C PHE A 76 -19.25 12.48 -20.37
N ILE A 77 -20.34 12.02 -20.99
CA ILE A 77 -20.33 11.49 -22.35
C ILE A 77 -20.93 12.54 -23.26
N GLU A 78 -20.26 12.82 -24.39
CA GLU A 78 -20.76 13.74 -25.42
C GLU A 78 -21.16 15.10 -24.82
N ASP A 79 -22.33 15.61 -25.19
CA ASP A 79 -22.89 16.88 -24.74
C ASP A 79 -23.94 16.70 -23.63
N GLU A 80 -23.90 15.58 -22.88
CA GLU A 80 -24.81 15.39 -21.75
C GLU A 80 -24.56 16.42 -20.63
N ASP A 81 -25.65 16.99 -20.10
CA ASP A 81 -25.62 17.95 -18.99
C ASP A 81 -25.24 17.31 -17.65
N GLU A 82 -25.47 16.01 -17.51
CA GLU A 82 -25.19 15.24 -16.30
C GLU A 82 -24.04 14.24 -16.54
N PRO A 83 -23.17 14.00 -15.55
CA PRO A 83 -22.09 13.05 -15.72
C PRO A 83 -22.61 11.61 -15.62
N VAL A 84 -21.88 10.71 -16.25
CA VAL A 84 -22.14 9.25 -16.16
C VAL A 84 -21.26 8.58 -15.12
N ILE A 85 -20.10 9.16 -14.81
CA ILE A 85 -19.18 8.64 -13.80
C ILE A 85 -18.79 9.76 -12.84
N LEU A 86 -18.93 9.49 -11.54
CA LEU A 86 -18.30 10.29 -10.49
C LEU A 86 -17.12 9.53 -9.90
N VAL A 87 -16.03 10.24 -9.62
CA VAL A 87 -14.82 9.71 -9.01
C VAL A 87 -14.56 10.44 -7.69
N GLU A 88 -14.39 9.67 -6.63
CA GLU A 88 -13.96 10.13 -5.30
C GLU A 88 -12.52 9.65 -5.05
N ILE A 89 -11.67 10.53 -4.53
CA ILE A 89 -10.25 10.28 -4.28
C ILE A 89 -9.98 10.35 -2.77
N LYS A 90 -9.55 9.21 -2.20
CA LYS A 90 -9.08 9.11 -0.81
C LYS A 90 -7.57 8.93 -0.78
N TYR A 91 -6.86 10.04 -0.56
CA TYR A 91 -5.39 10.10 -0.58
C TYR A 91 -4.78 10.29 0.82
N HIS A 92 -5.32 11.20 1.64
CA HIS A 92 -5.09 11.30 3.10
C HIS A 92 -6.25 12.14 3.69
N ASP A 93 -7.15 11.55 4.47
CA ASP A 93 -8.29 12.29 5.06
C ASP A 93 -7.78 13.21 6.18
N LYS A 94 -7.44 14.47 5.85
CA LYS A 94 -7.47 15.58 6.81
C LYS A 94 -8.72 16.43 6.53
N PRO A 95 -9.48 16.82 7.57
CA PRO A 95 -10.59 17.76 7.39
C PRO A 95 -10.06 19.13 6.92
N LEU A 96 -10.76 19.73 5.96
CA LEU A 96 -10.43 21.06 5.43
C LEU A 96 -11.30 22.15 6.11
N PRO A 97 -10.79 23.39 6.27
CA PRO A 97 -11.60 24.54 6.65
C PRO A 97 -12.55 24.99 5.53
N GLU A 98 -13.61 25.67 5.92
CA GLU A 98 -14.93 25.72 5.28
C GLU A 98 -15.03 26.39 3.90
N THR A 99 -15.75 25.70 3.00
CA THR A 99 -16.60 26.30 1.95
C THR A 99 -18.06 25.98 2.30
N ASN A 100 -19.04 26.80 1.87
CA ASN A 100 -20.48 26.55 2.12
C ASN A 100 -21.00 25.19 1.56
N LEU A 101 -20.25 24.54 0.66
CA LEU A 101 -20.51 23.19 0.16
C LEU A 101 -19.68 22.16 0.93
N LYS A 102 -20.33 21.12 1.45
CA LYS A 102 -19.69 20.05 2.23
C LYS A 102 -19.08 18.96 1.31
N PRO A 103 -17.94 18.34 1.70
CA PRO A 103 -17.42 17.17 1.01
C PRO A 103 -18.47 16.05 0.92
N ALA A 104 -18.50 15.33 -0.20
CA ALA A 104 -19.39 14.19 -0.38
C ALA A 104 -19.02 13.04 0.57
N GLN A 105 -20.02 12.41 1.18
CA GLN A 105 -19.85 11.14 1.87
C GLN A 105 -20.21 9.99 0.92
N LEU A 106 -19.72 8.77 1.17
CA LEU A 106 -20.03 7.61 0.31
C LEU A 106 -21.54 7.37 0.16
N ALA A 107 -22.34 7.70 1.18
CA ALA A 107 -23.80 7.62 1.10
C ALA A 107 -24.38 8.57 0.01
N ASP A 108 -23.82 9.77 -0.15
CA ASP A 108 -24.27 10.72 -1.16
C ASP A 108 -24.01 10.18 -2.57
N TYR A 109 -22.84 9.57 -2.80
CA TYR A 109 -22.51 8.92 -4.08
C TYR A 109 -23.42 7.74 -4.40
N LYS A 110 -23.71 6.91 -3.38
CA LYS A 110 -24.63 5.78 -3.52
C LYS A 110 -26.01 6.26 -3.94
N THR A 111 -26.55 7.28 -3.28
CA THR A 111 -27.84 7.89 -3.65
C THR A 111 -27.82 8.43 -5.08
N TRP A 112 -26.76 9.13 -5.48
CA TRP A 112 -26.64 9.66 -6.85
C TRP A 112 -26.62 8.55 -7.90
N ARG A 113 -25.91 7.44 -7.62
CA ARG A 113 -25.86 6.26 -8.48
C ARG A 113 -27.23 5.59 -8.59
N GLU A 114 -27.91 5.39 -7.47
CA GLU A 114 -29.20 4.68 -7.41
C GLU A 114 -30.32 5.40 -8.17
N ALA A 115 -30.23 6.73 -8.32
CA ALA A 115 -31.19 7.50 -9.09
C ALA A 115 -31.24 7.12 -10.59
N ASP A 116 -30.15 6.59 -11.15
CA ASP A 116 -30.15 5.93 -12.47
C ASP A 116 -29.04 4.86 -12.52
N SER A 117 -29.28 3.73 -11.87
CA SER A 117 -28.29 2.66 -11.67
C SER A 117 -27.81 2.01 -12.97
N SER A 118 -28.53 2.23 -14.07
CA SER A 118 -28.20 1.69 -15.40
C SER A 118 -27.20 2.55 -16.18
N LYS A 119 -27.12 3.84 -15.86
CA LYS A 119 -26.25 4.82 -16.54
C LYS A 119 -25.18 5.43 -15.65
N ARG A 120 -25.40 5.45 -14.33
CA ARG A 120 -24.53 6.12 -13.37
C ARG A 120 -23.59 5.16 -12.68
N HIS A 121 -22.33 5.56 -12.63
CA HIS A 121 -21.23 4.80 -12.08
C HIS A 121 -20.44 5.64 -11.07
N VAL A 122 -19.95 5.00 -10.01
CA VAL A 122 -19.11 5.67 -9.01
C VAL A 122 -17.83 4.87 -8.84
N LEU A 123 -16.70 5.57 -8.99
CA LEU A 123 -15.36 5.05 -8.73
C LEU A 123 -14.79 5.70 -7.46
N LEU A 124 -14.35 4.88 -6.53
CA LEU A 124 -13.58 5.30 -5.37
C LEU A 124 -12.13 4.88 -5.56
N LEU A 125 -11.23 5.87 -5.71
CA LEU A 125 -9.79 5.68 -5.78
C LEU A 125 -9.16 5.86 -4.40
N THR A 126 -8.58 4.80 -3.87
CA THR A 126 -8.04 4.78 -2.50
C THR A 126 -6.59 4.33 -2.45
N ARG A 127 -5.92 4.65 -1.35
CA ARG A 127 -4.64 4.01 -1.01
C ARG A 127 -4.83 2.61 -0.42
N GLU A 128 -5.75 2.49 0.51
CA GLU A 128 -6.07 1.27 1.25
C GLU A 128 -7.24 0.55 0.58
N LEU A 129 -7.20 -0.78 0.48
CA LEU A 129 -8.29 -1.52 -0.17
C LEU A 129 -9.45 -1.72 0.83
N TYR A 130 -10.66 -1.37 0.40
CA TYR A 130 -11.90 -1.56 1.15
C TYR A 130 -13.02 -1.95 0.20
N ARG A 131 -14.08 -2.58 0.73
CA ARG A 131 -15.34 -2.75 0.01
C ARG A 131 -16.25 -1.55 0.25
N ALA A 132 -16.95 -1.09 -0.78
CA ALA A 132 -18.06 -0.15 -0.62
C ALA A 132 -19.26 -0.66 -1.41
N ASP A 133 -20.37 -0.94 -0.72
CA ASP A 133 -21.52 -1.55 -1.37
C ASP A 133 -22.12 -0.62 -2.43
N GLY A 134 -22.16 -1.10 -3.67
CA GLY A 134 -22.65 -0.33 -4.79
C GLY A 134 -21.70 0.79 -5.25
N ILE A 135 -20.43 0.78 -4.85
CA ILE A 135 -19.41 1.69 -5.35
C ILE A 135 -18.21 0.87 -5.78
N GLU A 136 -17.66 1.18 -6.95
CA GLU A 136 -16.50 0.47 -7.45
C GLU A 136 -15.24 1.01 -6.77
N VAL A 137 -14.47 0.15 -6.11
CA VAL A 137 -13.27 0.56 -5.37
C VAL A 137 -12.02 0.05 -6.09
N ARG A 138 -11.06 0.96 -6.33
CA ARG A 138 -9.76 0.65 -6.91
C ARG A 138 -8.66 1.36 -6.13
N ARG A 139 -7.51 0.72 -6.00
CA ARG A 139 -6.32 1.40 -5.47
C ARG A 139 -5.67 2.29 -6.51
N TRP A 140 -4.93 3.30 -6.05
CA TRP A 140 -4.02 4.10 -6.88
C TRP A 140 -3.05 3.27 -7.69
N ASP A 141 -2.58 2.14 -7.15
CA ASP A 141 -1.72 1.19 -7.84
C ASP A 141 -2.34 0.67 -9.15
N ALA A 142 -3.65 0.36 -9.15
CA ALA A 142 -4.34 -0.14 -10.34
C ALA A 142 -4.42 0.92 -11.44
N LEU A 143 -4.71 2.17 -11.06
CA LEU A 143 -4.69 3.30 -12.00
C LEU A 143 -3.28 3.58 -12.50
N THR A 144 -2.27 3.55 -11.63
CA THR A 144 -0.88 3.82 -12.00
C THR A 144 -0.34 2.76 -12.96
N HIS A 145 -0.59 1.49 -12.69
CA HIS A 145 -0.26 0.38 -13.59
C HIS A 145 -0.87 0.58 -14.99
N HIS A 146 -2.11 1.05 -15.04
CA HIS A 146 -2.78 1.38 -16.29
C HIS A 146 -2.10 2.56 -17.00
N LEU A 147 -1.85 3.66 -16.28
CA LEU A 147 -1.26 4.89 -16.80
C LEU A 147 0.17 4.70 -17.32
N ARG A 148 0.96 3.78 -16.76
CA ARG A 148 2.32 3.47 -17.24
C ARG A 148 2.38 3.14 -18.71
N ARG A 149 1.36 2.50 -19.28
CA ARG A 149 1.29 2.18 -20.72
C ARG A 149 1.29 3.42 -21.61
N TYR A 150 0.89 4.56 -21.06
CA TYR A 150 0.86 5.86 -21.71
C TYR A 150 2.08 6.73 -21.37
N SER A 151 2.77 6.46 -20.25
CA SER A 151 4.06 7.07 -19.90
C SER A 151 5.22 6.43 -20.69
N GLU A 152 5.34 5.09 -20.68
CA GLU A 152 6.46 4.33 -21.30
C GLU A 152 6.56 4.53 -22.83
N ARG A 153 5.49 4.99 -23.48
CA ARG A 153 5.46 5.29 -24.93
C ARG A 153 5.81 6.74 -25.27
N SER A 154 6.32 7.51 -24.31
CA SER A 154 6.65 8.95 -24.46
C SER A 154 5.45 9.79 -24.94
N GLN A 155 4.22 9.39 -24.59
CA GLN A 155 3.02 10.04 -25.11
C GLN A 155 2.58 11.24 -24.28
N SER A 156 3.04 11.39 -23.03
CA SER A 156 2.66 12.53 -22.19
C SER A 156 3.54 12.70 -20.95
N ASP A 157 4.31 13.78 -20.90
CA ASP A 157 5.09 14.19 -19.71
C ASP A 157 4.18 14.37 -18.47
N LEU A 158 2.92 14.77 -18.69
CA LEU A 158 1.94 14.93 -17.61
C LEU A 158 1.53 13.59 -16.99
N VAL A 159 1.39 12.53 -17.80
CA VAL A 159 1.09 11.19 -17.28
C VAL A 159 2.30 10.63 -16.56
N ASP A 160 3.49 10.84 -17.12
CA ASP A 160 4.75 10.40 -16.52
C ASP A 160 5.01 11.04 -15.16
N MET A 161 4.77 12.35 -15.04
CA MET A 161 4.85 13.08 -13.78
C MET A 161 3.85 12.55 -12.74
N LEU A 162 2.61 12.23 -13.13
CA LEU A 162 1.62 11.65 -12.21
C LEU A 162 2.03 10.26 -11.73
N VAL A 163 2.52 9.41 -12.64
CA VAL A 163 3.01 8.07 -12.31
C VAL A 163 4.18 8.16 -11.33
N SER A 164 5.17 9.00 -11.63
CA SER A 164 6.34 9.22 -10.78
C SER A 164 5.95 9.72 -9.39
N TYR A 165 5.03 10.68 -9.30
CA TYR A 165 4.53 11.18 -8.03
C TYR A 165 3.84 10.09 -7.19
N LEU A 166 2.99 9.26 -7.80
CA LEU A 166 2.30 8.17 -7.10
C LEU A 166 3.26 7.09 -6.61
N GLU A 167 4.33 6.82 -7.36
CA GLU A 167 5.42 5.93 -6.96
C GLU A 167 6.22 6.52 -5.79
N GLU A 168 6.61 7.80 -5.88
CA GLU A 168 7.36 8.49 -4.83
C GLU A 168 6.62 8.49 -3.49
N GLU A 169 5.31 8.68 -3.51
CA GLU A 169 4.44 8.69 -2.34
C GLU A 169 4.06 7.27 -1.84
N GLY A 170 4.55 6.21 -2.50
CA GLY A 170 4.28 4.82 -2.11
C GLY A 170 2.82 4.39 -2.33
N ASN A 171 2.14 4.99 -3.31
CA ASN A 171 0.78 4.67 -3.73
C ASN A 171 0.73 3.76 -4.97
N ALA A 172 1.88 3.47 -5.56
CA ALA A 172 2.05 2.57 -6.69
C ALA A 172 3.31 1.70 -6.55
N MET A 173 3.23 0.47 -7.08
CA MET A 173 4.29 -0.52 -6.96
C MET A 173 5.47 -0.17 -7.86
N GLN A 174 6.64 0.06 -7.29
CA GLN A 174 7.85 0.41 -8.02
C GLN A 174 8.57 -0.82 -8.55
N LYS A 175 9.11 -0.73 -9.78
CA LYS A 175 10.10 -1.70 -10.27
C LYS A 175 11.42 -1.39 -9.55
N ILE A 176 12.08 -2.42 -9.04
CA ILE A 176 13.33 -2.28 -8.29
C ILE A 176 14.43 -2.99 -9.07
N ASP A 177 15.55 -2.31 -9.30
CA ASP A 177 16.74 -2.94 -9.87
C ASP A 177 17.32 -3.94 -8.86
N GLY A 178 17.02 -5.22 -9.08
CA GLY A 178 17.46 -6.32 -8.21
C GLY A 178 18.99 -6.43 -8.13
N HIS A 179 19.73 -6.03 -9.17
CA HIS A 179 21.19 -6.00 -9.12
C HIS A 179 21.68 -4.95 -8.13
N ALA A 180 21.19 -3.72 -8.29
CA ALA A 180 21.61 -2.61 -7.49
C ALA A 180 21.23 -2.81 -6.01
N LEU A 181 20.03 -3.32 -5.76
CA LEU A 181 19.57 -3.71 -4.43
C LEU A 181 20.48 -4.79 -3.82
N THR A 182 20.74 -5.89 -4.53
CA THR A 182 21.59 -6.99 -4.00
C THR A 182 22.97 -6.49 -3.59
N ARG A 183 23.61 -5.65 -4.41
CA ARG A 183 24.93 -5.07 -4.09
C ARG A 183 24.89 -4.23 -2.81
N TYR A 184 23.86 -3.41 -2.66
CA TYR A 184 23.68 -2.59 -1.47
C TYR A 184 23.44 -3.43 -0.22
N LEU A 185 22.58 -4.45 -0.31
CA LEU A 185 22.24 -5.32 0.80
C LEU A 185 23.46 -6.10 1.32
N LYS A 186 24.38 -6.50 0.44
CA LYS A 186 25.66 -7.12 0.84
C LYS A 186 26.48 -6.24 1.77
N ARG A 187 26.33 -4.91 1.76
CA ARG A 187 27.06 -4.02 2.69
C ARG A 187 26.70 -4.27 4.15
N PHE A 188 25.49 -4.76 4.42
CA PHE A 188 25.01 -4.99 5.78
C PHE A 188 25.41 -6.36 6.33
N VAL A 189 25.75 -7.31 5.45
CA VAL A 189 25.84 -8.73 5.83
C VAL A 189 27.04 -9.47 5.23
N CYS A 190 27.86 -8.86 4.37
CA CYS A 190 29.06 -9.48 3.79
C CYS A 190 30.32 -8.68 4.11
N ASP A 191 31.46 -9.38 4.15
CA ASP A 191 32.79 -8.82 4.35
C ASP A 191 33.23 -7.95 3.16
N ARG A 192 33.18 -6.62 3.31
CA ARG A 192 33.77 -5.60 2.41
C ARG A 192 33.82 -5.99 0.91
N THR A 193 32.76 -6.60 0.39
CA THR A 193 32.76 -7.13 -0.98
C THR A 193 32.96 -5.99 -1.99
N SER A 194 33.95 -6.12 -2.87
CA SER A 194 34.19 -5.16 -3.95
C SER A 194 32.94 -4.99 -4.80
N GLY A 195 32.52 -3.73 -5.00
CA GLY A 195 31.27 -3.42 -5.70
C GLY A 195 30.02 -3.38 -4.81
N ALA A 196 30.08 -3.68 -3.51
CA ALA A 196 28.91 -3.47 -2.65
C ALA A 196 28.44 -1.99 -2.59
N ASN A 197 29.34 -1.04 -2.92
CA ASN A 197 29.00 0.36 -3.09
C ASN A 197 28.46 0.63 -4.50
N ASN A 198 27.21 1.07 -4.59
CA ASN A 198 26.61 1.72 -5.76
C ASN A 198 25.78 2.92 -5.28
N PHE A 199 25.58 3.90 -6.16
CA PHE A 199 24.80 5.09 -5.83
C PHE A 199 23.28 4.85 -5.86
N SER A 200 22.82 3.88 -6.65
CA SER A 200 21.40 3.54 -6.80
C SER A 200 20.84 2.65 -5.69
N GLY A 201 21.68 1.88 -5.00
CA GLY A 201 21.24 0.90 -4.00
C GLY A 201 20.36 1.44 -2.86
N PRO A 202 20.68 2.60 -2.25
CA PRO A 202 19.80 3.23 -1.27
C PRO A 202 18.42 3.59 -1.83
N ILE A 203 18.34 4.01 -3.09
CA ILE A 203 17.09 4.33 -3.78
C ILE A 203 16.29 3.04 -3.95
N GLU A 204 16.90 1.97 -4.47
CA GLU A 204 16.25 0.67 -4.64
C GLU A 204 15.75 0.08 -3.32
N PHE A 205 16.49 0.27 -2.22
CA PHE A 205 16.05 -0.15 -0.90
C PHE A 205 14.88 0.70 -0.38
N SER A 206 14.89 2.01 -0.63
CA SER A 206 13.74 2.88 -0.33
C SER A 206 12.49 2.45 -1.10
N ASN A 207 12.64 2.10 -2.37
CA ASN A 207 11.57 1.60 -3.22
C ASN A 207 11.00 0.27 -2.69
N LEU A 208 11.87 -0.62 -2.17
CA LEU A 208 11.43 -1.85 -1.50
C LEU A 208 10.58 -1.57 -0.25
N LEU A 209 10.95 -0.57 0.55
CA LEU A 209 10.16 -0.14 1.72
C LEU A 209 8.81 0.46 1.29
N LYS A 210 8.78 1.28 0.25
CA LYS A 210 7.54 1.86 -0.31
C LYS A 210 6.62 0.77 -0.88
N ASN A 211 7.17 -0.22 -1.58
CA ASN A 211 6.42 -1.39 -2.04
C ASN A 211 5.78 -2.16 -0.87
N MET A 212 6.53 -2.34 0.23
CA MET A 212 5.99 -2.96 1.44
C MET A 212 4.87 -2.11 2.08
N GLN A 213 5.00 -0.78 2.05
CA GLN A 213 3.96 0.15 2.49
C GLN A 213 2.67 -0.01 1.68
N LEU A 214 2.78 -0.11 0.35
CA LEU A 214 1.64 -0.33 -0.53
C LEU A 214 0.93 -1.67 -0.26
N ILE A 215 1.71 -2.75 -0.16
CA ILE A 215 1.20 -4.09 0.19
C ILE A 215 0.48 -4.05 1.54
N SER A 216 1.00 -3.32 2.53
CA SER A 216 0.34 -3.20 3.83
C SER A 216 -1.06 -2.57 3.72
N GLY A 217 -1.26 -1.68 2.75
CA GLY A 217 -2.56 -1.08 2.46
C GLY A 217 -3.64 -2.07 2.03
N PHE A 218 -3.27 -3.25 1.52
CA PHE A 218 -4.20 -4.35 1.22
C PHE A 218 -4.77 -5.00 2.50
N PHE A 219 -3.93 -5.14 3.54
CA PHE A 219 -4.31 -5.82 4.77
C PHE A 219 -4.88 -4.89 5.82
N HIS A 220 -4.57 -3.60 5.71
CA HIS A 220 -4.82 -2.63 6.78
C HIS A 220 -6.28 -2.49 7.19
N GLY A 221 -7.22 -2.58 6.24
CA GLY A 221 -8.65 -2.60 6.54
C GLY A 221 -9.02 -3.76 7.48
N HIS A 222 -8.45 -4.95 7.26
CA HIS A 222 -8.71 -6.14 8.07
C HIS A 222 -8.21 -5.95 9.52
N PHE A 223 -7.00 -5.43 9.68
CA PHE A 223 -6.43 -5.13 10.99
C PHE A 223 -7.23 -4.07 11.74
N LYS A 224 -7.62 -2.97 11.08
CA LYS A 224 -8.46 -1.93 11.67
C LYS A 224 -9.82 -2.47 12.12
N ALA A 225 -10.49 -3.26 11.28
CA ALA A 225 -11.80 -3.83 11.59
C ALA A 225 -11.72 -4.81 12.78
N ALA A 226 -10.75 -5.72 12.76
CA ALA A 226 -10.54 -6.69 13.84
C ALA A 226 -10.26 -6.01 15.19
N TRP A 227 -9.41 -4.98 15.20
CA TRP A 227 -9.13 -4.21 16.40
C TRP A 227 -10.37 -3.47 16.93
N LYS A 228 -11.06 -2.71 16.07
CA LYS A 228 -12.25 -1.94 16.45
C LYS A 228 -13.34 -2.84 17.04
N ASN A 229 -13.59 -3.99 16.42
CA ASN A 229 -14.63 -4.91 16.83
C ASN A 229 -14.27 -5.69 18.11
N ALA A 230 -12.98 -5.80 18.46
CA ALA A 230 -12.54 -6.36 19.74
C ALA A 230 -12.84 -5.45 20.95
N GLY A 231 -13.40 -4.26 20.74
CA GLY A 231 -14.02 -3.43 21.79
C GLY A 231 -13.08 -2.50 22.55
N GLU A 232 -11.94 -2.12 21.98
CA GLU A 232 -11.07 -1.08 22.57
C GLU A 232 -11.54 0.30 22.10
N LYS A 233 -12.16 1.06 23.02
CA LYS A 233 -12.34 2.51 22.91
C LYS A 233 -11.40 3.15 23.93
N GLY A 234 -10.13 3.38 23.56
CA GLY A 234 -9.26 4.18 24.42
C GLY A 234 -9.77 5.63 24.51
N GLU A 235 -9.62 6.28 25.66
CA GLU A 235 -9.78 7.73 25.75
C GLU A 235 -8.69 8.40 24.89
N GLY A 236 -9.09 9.28 23.97
CA GLY A 236 -8.18 9.93 23.00
C GLY A 236 -7.78 9.06 21.80
N ASP A 237 -8.36 7.86 21.66
CA ASP A 237 -8.02 6.91 20.60
C ASP A 237 -8.68 7.32 19.28
N ASN A 238 -7.98 8.18 18.54
CA ASN A 238 -8.29 8.42 17.13
C ASN A 238 -8.03 7.12 16.36
N GLY A 239 -9.02 6.23 16.33
CA GLY A 239 -8.98 4.96 15.60
C GLY A 239 -8.57 5.09 14.12
N ALA A 240 -8.59 6.31 13.59
CA ALA A 240 -8.04 6.70 12.29
C ALA A 240 -6.50 6.50 12.14
N ARG A 241 -5.71 6.43 13.22
CA ARG A 241 -4.23 6.53 13.16
C ARG A 241 -3.44 5.22 13.30
N LYS A 242 -4.07 4.06 13.51
CA LYS A 242 -3.31 2.80 13.58
C LYS A 242 -2.94 2.32 12.18
N VAL A 243 -1.75 2.74 11.73
CA VAL A 243 -1.12 2.37 10.47
C VAL A 243 0.02 1.38 10.71
N ALA A 244 0.24 0.51 9.73
CA ALA A 244 1.39 -0.37 9.73
C ALA A 244 2.67 0.46 9.88
N THR A 245 3.56 0.04 10.76
CA THR A 245 4.95 0.51 10.70
C THR A 245 5.67 -0.31 9.64
N ILE A 246 6.36 0.37 8.72
CA ILE A 246 7.24 -0.29 7.76
C ILE A 246 8.65 -0.19 8.30
N ASP A 247 9.33 -1.32 8.40
CA ASP A 247 10.62 -1.43 9.07
C ASP A 247 11.45 -2.56 8.45
N PHE A 248 12.72 -2.65 8.84
CA PHE A 248 13.61 -3.71 8.42
C PHE A 248 14.48 -4.22 9.56
N ARG A 249 14.98 -5.45 9.43
CA ARG A 249 15.93 -6.06 10.37
C ARG A 249 17.04 -6.74 9.61
N VAL A 250 18.25 -6.67 10.14
CA VAL A 250 19.45 -7.27 9.57
C VAL A 250 20.00 -8.31 10.54
N PHE A 251 20.22 -9.52 10.05
CA PHE A 251 20.78 -10.64 10.78
C PHE A 251 22.02 -11.17 10.04
N PRO A 252 23.20 -10.61 10.28
CA PRO A 252 24.43 -11.08 9.64
C PRO A 252 24.79 -12.49 10.12
N ARG A 253 25.25 -13.34 9.21
CA ARG A 253 25.91 -14.62 9.52
C ARG A 253 27.40 -14.36 9.67
N VAL A 254 27.97 -14.83 10.77
CA VAL A 254 29.40 -14.69 11.06
C VAL A 254 30.14 -16.00 10.78
N LYS A 255 31.33 -15.91 10.18
CA LYS A 255 32.26 -17.04 10.04
C LYS A 255 32.67 -17.50 11.44
N PRO A 256 32.82 -18.82 11.69
CA PRO A 256 33.34 -19.31 12.95
C PRO A 256 34.67 -18.64 13.30
N ALA A 257 34.86 -18.29 14.58
CA ALA A 257 36.13 -17.76 15.05
C ALA A 257 37.21 -18.84 14.89
N THR A 258 38.28 -18.50 14.15
CA THR A 258 39.56 -19.21 14.29
C THR A 258 40.08 -18.98 15.70
N ARG A 259 40.77 -19.97 16.32
CA ARG A 259 41.30 -19.85 17.69
C ARG A 259 41.97 -18.48 17.90
N GLY A 260 41.48 -17.70 18.88
CA GLY A 260 42.01 -16.38 19.24
C GLY A 260 41.43 -15.18 18.48
N GLY A 261 40.50 -15.37 17.54
CA GLY A 261 39.85 -14.28 16.81
C GLY A 261 38.64 -13.71 17.54
N LEU A 262 38.56 -12.37 17.62
CA LEU A 262 37.39 -11.66 18.13
C LEU A 262 36.19 -11.76 17.17
N LEU A 263 34.99 -11.98 17.71
CA LEU A 263 33.71 -11.95 16.97
C LEU A 263 33.07 -10.55 16.99
N VAL A 264 33.31 -9.82 18.07
CA VAL A 264 32.88 -8.45 18.28
C VAL A 264 34.10 -7.57 18.55
N ASP A 265 34.06 -6.33 18.09
CA ASP A 265 35.07 -5.32 18.44
C ASP A 265 34.83 -4.76 19.85
N ASP A 266 35.69 -3.82 20.26
CA ASP A 266 35.67 -3.20 21.59
C ASP A 266 34.38 -2.38 21.85
N GLU A 267 33.60 -2.06 20.80
CA GLU A 267 32.30 -1.38 20.88
C GLU A 267 31.12 -2.37 20.96
N GLY A 268 31.39 -3.67 20.94
CA GLY A 268 30.38 -4.73 20.93
C GLY A 268 29.73 -4.94 19.55
N MET A 269 30.31 -4.37 18.49
CA MET A 269 29.82 -4.51 17.12
C MET A 269 30.47 -5.71 16.44
N ILE A 270 29.75 -6.37 15.52
CA ILE A 270 30.30 -7.52 14.79
C ILE A 270 31.47 -7.07 13.92
N VAL A 271 32.61 -7.75 14.05
CA VAL A 271 33.79 -7.48 13.20
C VAL A 271 33.44 -7.74 11.73
N VAL A 272 33.50 -6.69 10.89
CA VAL A 272 33.03 -6.72 9.49
C VAL A 272 33.66 -7.87 8.68
N ASP A 273 34.94 -8.15 8.89
CA ASP A 273 35.67 -9.21 8.16
C ASP A 273 35.17 -10.63 8.49
N ARG A 274 34.35 -10.77 9.54
CA ARG A 274 33.68 -12.01 9.92
C ARG A 274 32.33 -12.20 9.23
N MET A 275 31.75 -11.17 8.62
CA MET A 275 30.44 -11.27 7.98
C MET A 275 30.51 -12.13 6.70
N ASN A 276 29.55 -13.02 6.49
CA ASN A 276 29.54 -13.97 5.37
C ASN A 276 28.12 -14.24 4.85
N GLY A 277 27.43 -13.17 4.47
CA GLY A 277 26.02 -13.19 4.15
C GLY A 277 25.15 -13.08 5.40
N GLY A 278 23.85 -13.21 5.23
CA GLY A 278 22.89 -13.00 6.31
C GLY A 278 21.47 -12.85 5.79
N GLN A 279 20.56 -12.57 6.70
CA GLN A 279 19.15 -12.36 6.38
C GLN A 279 18.79 -10.89 6.57
N ILE A 280 18.08 -10.32 5.61
CA ILE A 280 17.49 -8.99 5.70
C ILE A 280 15.99 -9.14 5.55
N LEU A 281 15.25 -8.67 6.54
CA LEU A 281 13.80 -8.70 6.55
C LEU A 281 13.30 -7.29 6.29
N VAL A 282 12.39 -7.12 5.35
CA VAL A 282 11.62 -5.90 5.13
C VAL A 282 10.15 -6.24 5.39
N PHE A 283 9.51 -5.53 6.32
CA PHE A 283 8.19 -5.95 6.79
C PHE A 283 7.28 -4.80 7.20
N ALA A 284 5.99 -5.07 7.08
CA ALA A 284 4.94 -4.30 7.71
C ALA A 284 4.64 -4.91 9.09
N ARG A 285 4.40 -4.04 10.08
CA ARG A 285 4.00 -4.42 11.44
C ARG A 285 2.67 -3.77 11.77
N HIS A 286 1.65 -4.59 11.98
CA HIS A 286 0.38 -4.13 12.55
C HIS A 286 0.28 -4.50 14.02
N SER A 287 -0.29 -3.60 14.82
CA SER A 287 -0.71 -3.91 16.18
C SER A 287 -2.20 -4.21 16.22
N LEU A 288 -2.59 -5.21 17.01
CA LEU A 288 -3.98 -5.59 17.21
C LEU A 288 -4.67 -4.82 18.36
N GLY A 289 -3.98 -3.87 18.99
CA GLY A 289 -4.55 -2.98 20.01
C GLY A 289 -3.55 -1.96 20.56
N GLY A 290 -3.87 -1.32 21.69
CA GLY A 290 -3.11 -0.18 22.24
C GLY A 290 -1.99 -0.56 23.21
N GLY A 291 -0.73 -0.22 22.91
CA GLY A 291 0.39 -0.30 23.85
C GLY A 291 1.34 -1.50 23.69
N SER A 292 2.27 -1.64 24.63
CA SER A 292 3.33 -2.67 24.57
C SER A 292 2.81 -4.10 24.74
N LYS A 293 1.69 -4.26 25.46
CA LYS A 293 1.13 -5.56 25.83
C LYS A 293 0.40 -6.30 24.72
N TRP A 294 0.10 -5.63 23.60
CA TRP A 294 -0.66 -6.21 22.50
C TRP A 294 0.18 -7.03 21.54
N LEU A 295 -0.49 -8.02 20.95
CA LEU A 295 0.05 -8.80 19.85
C LEU A 295 0.30 -7.90 18.64
N ARG A 296 1.38 -8.22 17.94
CA ARG A 296 1.83 -7.58 16.71
C ARG A 296 1.98 -8.66 15.67
N VAL A 297 1.53 -8.38 14.46
CA VAL A 297 1.74 -9.25 13.30
C VAL A 297 2.73 -8.55 12.39
N ASN A 298 3.91 -9.14 12.25
CA ASN A 298 4.88 -8.75 11.23
C ASN A 298 4.66 -9.63 10.01
N TYR A 299 4.70 -9.06 8.81
CA TYR A 299 4.72 -9.83 7.58
C TYR A 299 5.46 -9.06 6.49
N GLY A 300 6.09 -9.78 5.57
CA GLY A 300 6.84 -9.14 4.50
C GLY A 300 7.80 -10.08 3.79
N ILE A 301 8.95 -9.55 3.42
CA ILE A 301 9.96 -10.17 2.56
C ILE A 301 11.20 -10.47 3.38
N LEU A 302 11.73 -11.68 3.26
CA LEU A 302 13.04 -12.08 3.78
C LEU A 302 13.97 -12.35 2.59
N LEU A 303 15.12 -11.69 2.61
CA LEU A 303 16.21 -11.87 1.65
C LEU A 303 17.38 -12.56 2.36
N ASP A 304 17.69 -13.78 1.95
CA ASP A 304 18.88 -14.51 2.40
C ASP A 304 20.01 -14.25 1.39
N ILE A 305 20.91 -13.35 1.80
CA ILE A 305 22.03 -12.82 1.03
C ILE A 305 23.27 -13.65 1.31
N SER A 306 23.98 -14.02 0.25
CA SER A 306 25.28 -14.68 0.28
C SER A 306 26.33 -13.87 -0.49
N PRO A 307 27.63 -14.00 -0.18
CA PRO A 307 28.69 -13.30 -0.90
C PRO A 307 28.70 -13.61 -2.41
N GLY A 308 28.30 -14.83 -2.80
CA GLY A 308 28.22 -15.28 -4.18
C GLY A 308 27.02 -14.78 -4.99
N ASP A 309 26.07 -14.07 -4.38
CA ASP A 309 24.84 -13.66 -5.07
C ASP A 309 25.14 -12.63 -6.16
N ARG A 310 24.49 -12.77 -7.31
CA ARG A 310 24.71 -11.93 -8.49
C ARG A 310 23.48 -11.99 -9.38
N ASN A 311 23.43 -11.22 -10.47
CA ASN A 311 22.25 -11.18 -11.34
C ASN A 311 21.83 -12.57 -11.86
N THR A 312 22.80 -13.42 -12.19
CA THR A 312 22.55 -14.77 -12.69
C THR A 312 22.25 -15.79 -11.58
N ASN A 313 22.43 -15.42 -10.32
CA ASN A 313 22.13 -16.23 -9.14
C ASN A 313 21.70 -15.29 -8.00
N PRO A 314 20.47 -14.76 -8.05
CA PRO A 314 20.00 -13.75 -7.12
C PRO A 314 19.80 -14.34 -5.71
N PRO A 315 19.64 -13.49 -4.68
CA PRO A 315 19.37 -13.93 -3.33
C PRO A 315 18.16 -14.84 -3.20
N LYS A 316 18.23 -15.80 -2.27
CA LYS A 316 17.05 -16.60 -1.91
C LYS A 316 16.05 -15.70 -1.21
N THR A 317 14.81 -15.74 -1.69
CA THR A 317 13.77 -14.82 -1.24
C THR A 317 12.56 -15.59 -0.71
N TYR A 318 12.00 -15.09 0.39
CA TYR A 318 10.85 -15.67 1.05
C TYR A 318 9.84 -14.59 1.40
N LEU A 319 8.56 -14.95 1.37
CA LEU A 319 7.53 -14.23 2.08
C LEU A 319 7.40 -14.83 3.48
N PHE A 320 7.14 -14.01 4.49
CA PHE A 320 7.02 -14.49 5.86
C PHE A 320 5.91 -13.78 6.63
N ALA A 321 5.44 -14.42 7.70
CA ALA A 321 4.69 -13.78 8.78
C ALA A 321 5.17 -14.27 10.15
N GLU A 322 5.11 -13.39 11.12
CA GLU A 322 5.51 -13.61 12.51
C GLU A 322 4.50 -12.94 13.44
N ILE A 323 4.01 -13.67 14.44
CA ILE A 323 3.21 -13.09 15.51
C ILE A 323 4.09 -12.90 16.74
N LEU A 324 4.10 -11.69 17.28
CA LEU A 324 4.90 -11.27 18.41
C LEU A 324 4.01 -10.70 19.52
N GLY A 325 4.41 -10.90 20.77
CA GLY A 325 3.88 -10.16 21.92
C GLY A 325 4.32 -10.78 23.24
N PRO A 326 4.09 -10.09 24.38
CA PRO A 326 4.63 -10.51 25.66
C PRO A 326 4.18 -11.92 26.06
N GLY A 327 2.92 -12.27 25.80
CA GLY A 327 2.39 -13.62 26.07
C GLY A 327 3.15 -14.73 25.33
N LEU A 328 3.60 -14.46 24.10
CA LEU A 328 4.39 -15.39 23.29
C LEU A 328 5.84 -15.47 23.75
N MET A 329 6.41 -14.37 24.24
CA MET A 329 7.78 -14.35 24.76
C MET A 329 7.91 -15.12 26.08
N VAL A 330 6.88 -15.10 26.93
CA VAL A 330 6.87 -15.84 28.21
C VAL A 330 6.93 -17.35 28.00
N VAL A 331 6.33 -17.86 26.93
CA VAL A 331 6.31 -19.29 26.59
C VAL A 331 7.42 -19.68 25.59
N GLU A 332 8.34 -18.76 25.29
CA GLU A 332 9.45 -18.91 24.33
C GLU A 332 9.03 -19.46 22.95
N LYS A 333 7.75 -19.31 22.59
CA LYS A 333 7.22 -19.87 21.35
C LYS A 333 7.19 -18.82 20.27
N ARG A 334 8.04 -19.02 19.27
CA ARG A 334 8.06 -18.20 18.06
C ARG A 334 7.10 -18.78 17.02
N VAL A 335 6.06 -18.02 16.68
CA VAL A 335 5.19 -18.33 15.54
C VAL A 335 5.81 -17.66 14.32
N TRP A 336 6.40 -18.47 13.44
CA TRP A 336 7.10 -18.02 12.24
C TRP A 336 6.77 -18.92 11.06
N ILE A 337 6.12 -18.36 10.04
CA ILE A 337 5.81 -19.06 8.80
C ILE A 337 6.53 -18.35 7.66
N GLN A 338 7.16 -19.10 6.77
CA GLN A 338 7.79 -18.56 5.57
C GLN A 338 7.55 -19.47 4.35
N ARG A 339 7.45 -18.87 3.16
CA ARG A 339 7.33 -19.59 1.89
C ARG A 339 8.24 -18.97 0.83
N PRO A 340 8.94 -19.78 0.01
CA PRO A 340 9.86 -19.25 -1.00
C PRO A 340 9.11 -18.50 -2.11
N VAL A 341 9.76 -17.48 -2.66
CA VAL A 341 9.30 -16.72 -3.82
C VAL A 341 10.49 -16.35 -4.71
N ASN A 342 10.24 -16.12 -5.99
CA ASN A 342 11.29 -15.64 -6.90
C ASN A 342 11.66 -14.20 -6.52
N TYR A 343 12.97 -13.90 -6.48
CA TYR A 343 13.49 -12.56 -6.20
C TYR A 343 12.93 -11.50 -7.17
N ALA A 344 12.80 -11.85 -8.46
CA ALA A 344 12.23 -10.95 -9.48
C ALA A 344 10.80 -10.53 -9.12
N SER A 345 10.00 -11.40 -8.48
CA SER A 345 8.61 -11.09 -8.09
C SER A 345 8.48 -10.04 -6.98
N VAL A 346 9.58 -9.68 -6.32
CA VAL A 346 9.62 -8.58 -5.34
C VAL A 346 10.57 -7.47 -5.77
N THR A 347 11.11 -7.54 -6.99
CA THR A 347 12.02 -6.55 -7.56
C THR A 347 11.60 -6.15 -8.97
N ASP A 348 12.20 -6.74 -10.01
CA ASP A 348 12.01 -6.33 -11.40
C ASP A 348 10.55 -6.50 -11.89
N ASP A 349 9.87 -7.55 -11.41
CA ASP A 349 8.49 -7.90 -11.76
C ASP A 349 7.45 -7.46 -10.72
N ALA A 350 7.86 -6.72 -9.67
CA ALA A 350 7.02 -6.43 -8.50
C ALA A 350 5.62 -5.91 -8.85
N ASP A 351 5.53 -5.01 -9.83
CA ASP A 351 4.29 -4.46 -10.37
C ASP A 351 3.34 -5.54 -10.93
N ARG A 352 3.88 -6.47 -11.73
CA ARG A 352 3.09 -7.53 -12.37
C ARG A 352 2.69 -8.63 -11.40
N THR A 353 3.45 -8.80 -10.32
CA THR A 353 3.25 -9.88 -9.35
C THR A 353 2.61 -9.42 -8.04
N SER A 354 2.30 -8.13 -7.88
CA SER A 354 1.75 -7.53 -6.65
C SER A 354 0.57 -8.33 -6.08
N GLY A 355 -0.47 -8.59 -6.87
CA GLY A 355 -1.65 -9.36 -6.43
C GLY A 355 -1.32 -10.82 -6.06
N LYS A 356 -0.32 -11.44 -6.69
CA LYS A 356 0.17 -12.79 -6.31
C LYS A 356 0.92 -12.75 -4.98
N ILE A 357 1.69 -11.70 -4.73
CA ILE A 357 2.39 -11.50 -3.45
C ILE A 357 1.39 -11.26 -2.32
N GLU A 358 0.38 -10.41 -2.55
CA GLU A 358 -0.70 -10.15 -1.58
C GLU A 358 -1.47 -11.42 -1.25
N SER A 359 -1.88 -12.20 -2.26
CA SER A 359 -2.56 -13.49 -2.03
C SER A 359 -1.70 -14.49 -1.24
N LYS A 360 -0.41 -14.60 -1.56
CA LYS A 360 0.52 -15.47 -0.82
C LYS A 360 0.72 -15.00 0.63
N LEU A 361 0.88 -13.70 0.85
CA LEU A 361 1.00 -13.12 2.18
C LEU A 361 -0.29 -13.35 2.99
N ASN A 362 -1.47 -13.19 2.39
CA ASN A 362 -2.74 -13.50 3.05
C ASN A 362 -2.75 -14.92 3.62
N SER A 363 -2.38 -15.91 2.81
CA SER A 363 -2.30 -17.30 3.26
C SER A 363 -1.26 -17.51 4.35
N ILE A 364 -0.09 -16.88 4.26
CA ILE A 364 0.97 -17.01 5.28
C ILE A 364 0.55 -16.36 6.61
N ILE A 365 -0.13 -15.22 6.55
CA ILE A 365 -0.68 -14.53 7.73
C ILE A 365 -1.76 -15.41 8.39
N LEU A 366 -2.67 -15.99 7.60
CA LEU A 366 -3.69 -16.93 8.09
C LEU A 366 -3.07 -18.13 8.79
N ASP A 367 -2.07 -18.78 8.19
CA ASP A 367 -1.36 -19.90 8.82
C ASP A 367 -0.74 -19.52 10.17
N ALA A 368 -0.11 -18.35 10.24
CA ALA A 368 0.50 -17.85 11.48
C ALA A 368 -0.57 -17.54 12.56
N ILE A 369 -1.72 -17.01 12.16
CA ILE A 369 -2.85 -16.77 13.05
C ILE A 369 -3.41 -18.10 13.58
N ASP A 370 -3.64 -19.06 12.69
CA ASP A 370 -4.17 -20.39 13.04
C ASP A 370 -3.23 -21.09 14.03
N GLN A 371 -1.93 -21.10 13.76
CA GLN A 371 -0.93 -21.67 14.66
C GLN A 371 -0.94 -20.99 16.04
N THR A 372 -1.17 -19.69 16.09
CA THR A 372 -1.24 -18.92 17.34
C THR A 372 -2.50 -19.27 18.15
N LEU A 373 -3.64 -19.41 17.48
CA LEU A 373 -4.92 -19.76 18.12
C LEU A 373 -4.93 -21.21 18.62
N THR A 374 -4.49 -22.17 17.81
CA THR A 374 -4.45 -23.60 18.16
C THR A 374 -3.51 -23.88 19.33
N ALA A 375 -2.41 -23.14 19.41
CA ALA A 375 -1.46 -23.30 20.51
C ALA A 375 -1.89 -22.59 21.81
N GLU A 376 -3.07 -21.96 21.84
CA GLU A 376 -3.64 -21.24 22.98
C GLU A 376 -2.68 -20.21 23.61
N LEU A 377 -1.83 -19.60 22.79
CA LEU A 377 -0.75 -18.73 23.25
C LEU A 377 -1.23 -17.33 23.70
N ILE A 378 -2.54 -17.11 23.63
CA ILE A 378 -3.18 -15.83 23.92
C ILE A 378 -4.03 -16.00 25.17
N SER A 379 -3.49 -15.55 26.30
CA SER A 379 -4.19 -15.59 27.59
C SER A 379 -5.17 -14.44 27.78
N VAL A 380 -5.03 -13.35 27.02
CA VAL A 380 -5.89 -12.16 27.15
C VAL A 380 -7.13 -12.30 26.25
N PRO A 381 -8.37 -12.37 26.80
CA PRO A 381 -9.57 -12.62 26.01
C PRO A 381 -9.77 -11.63 24.85
N LYS A 382 -9.52 -10.33 25.10
CA LYS A 382 -9.62 -9.30 24.06
C LYS A 382 -8.67 -9.51 22.88
N GLN A 383 -7.45 -9.98 23.14
CA GLN A 383 -6.47 -10.29 22.10
C GLN A 383 -6.88 -11.53 21.31
N LYS A 384 -7.46 -12.53 21.99
CA LYS A 384 -8.01 -13.74 21.36
C LYS A 384 -9.17 -13.37 20.43
N THR A 385 -10.07 -12.49 20.87
CA THR A 385 -11.15 -11.93 20.04
C THR A 385 -10.60 -11.19 18.83
N ALA A 386 -9.64 -10.27 19.02
CA ALA A 386 -9.04 -9.52 17.92
C ALA A 386 -8.37 -10.43 16.87
N ILE A 387 -7.60 -11.44 17.30
CA ILE A 387 -6.99 -12.40 16.38
C ILE A 387 -8.04 -13.26 15.67
N SER A 388 -9.08 -13.71 16.37
CA SER A 388 -10.17 -14.46 15.74
C SER A 388 -10.89 -13.62 14.68
N MET A 389 -11.20 -12.36 14.98
CA MET A 389 -11.84 -11.46 14.02
C MET A 389 -10.95 -11.16 12.81
N LEU A 390 -9.64 -11.04 13.02
CA LEU A 390 -8.68 -10.88 11.92
C LEU A 390 -8.67 -12.13 11.03
N ARG A 391 -8.62 -13.33 11.63
CA ARG A 391 -8.69 -14.59 10.91
C ARG A 391 -9.93 -14.66 10.03
N ASP A 392 -11.11 -14.44 10.63
CA ASP A 392 -12.39 -14.55 9.93
C ASP A 392 -12.49 -13.52 8.79
N SER A 393 -11.97 -12.30 9.02
CA SER A 393 -11.95 -11.26 8.01
C SER A 393 -10.98 -11.55 6.86
N LEU A 394 -9.82 -12.15 7.10
CA LEU A 394 -8.87 -12.52 6.04
C LEU A 394 -9.33 -13.78 5.28
N ALA A 395 -9.98 -14.71 5.97
CA ALA A 395 -10.47 -15.97 5.43
C ALA A 395 -11.72 -15.81 4.55
N SER A 396 -12.52 -14.75 4.77
CA SER A 396 -13.69 -14.48 3.92
C SER A 396 -13.32 -14.19 2.46
N GLY A 397 -12.07 -13.77 2.20
CA GLY A 397 -11.63 -13.30 0.89
C GLY A 397 -12.23 -11.94 0.49
N GLU A 398 -13.08 -11.35 1.33
CA GLU A 398 -13.72 -10.07 1.10
C GLU A 398 -13.03 -8.96 1.90
N GLN A 399 -12.81 -7.83 1.23
CA GLN A 399 -12.28 -6.65 1.90
C GLN A 399 -13.31 -6.07 2.87
N PRO A 400 -12.89 -5.57 4.05
CA PRO A 400 -13.83 -5.02 5.02
C PRO A 400 -14.59 -3.83 4.43
N LEU A 401 -15.85 -3.70 4.84
CA LEU A 401 -16.67 -2.58 4.44
C LEU A 401 -16.02 -1.28 4.90
N PHE A 402 -15.89 -0.32 3.99
CA PHE A 402 -15.47 1.03 4.30
C PHE A 402 -16.48 1.63 5.27
N SER A 403 -16.11 1.69 6.55
CA SER A 403 -16.91 2.35 7.57
C SER A 403 -16.39 3.79 7.66
N PRO A 404 -17.17 4.80 7.24
CA PRO A 404 -16.75 6.22 7.31
C PRO A 404 -16.70 6.76 8.76
N ALA A 405 -16.56 5.88 9.76
CA ALA A 405 -16.38 6.28 11.15
C ALA A 405 -14.99 6.90 11.34
N SER A 406 -14.87 8.17 10.99
CA SER A 406 -14.48 9.30 11.86
C SER A 406 -13.96 10.46 11.02
N SER A 407 -14.80 11.07 10.18
CA SER A 407 -14.66 12.50 9.90
C SER A 407 -15.32 13.23 11.08
N VAL A 408 -14.56 13.40 12.17
CA VAL A 408 -14.82 14.45 13.16
C VAL A 408 -13.93 15.61 12.80
#